data_AF-A0A7C6FVC5-F1
#
_entry.id   AF-A0A7C6FVC5-F1
#
_cell.length_a   1.000
_cell.length_b   1.000
_cell.length_c   1.000
_cell.angle_alpha   90.00
_cell.angle_beta   90.00
_cell.angle_gamma   90.00
#
_symmetry.space_group_name_H-M   'P 1'
#
loop_
_entity.id
_entity.type
_entity.pdbx_description
1 polymer ?
#
loop_
_entity_poly.entity_id
_entity_poly.type
_entity_poly.pdbx_seq_one_letter_code
_entity_poly.pdbx_strand_id
1 'polypeptide(L)'
;MHFSIFKRNPQDLTYSFEHIAFKEFLVADFLKSISSDKLADLIFYPDSNKLINSWYNIVLLFLEITQDEPNKFQSIIDVLLKHNTHIIVEALPNFLTKSNRIEIFKQIYNDYKSKGLYIDFLEFRKSLMSFANYQETILFLTEQLNSDTSVANHYNALVLSEFVNYDRLSNKENVKDILKNFLSDKLAVSGLQNYLFIPFQNEVFANKKDIEEIGRIIEGCRQPKILNAYIQLLLKLENVDKYADWIFSIEKYIHDYRDNNGVYHFIYRTDLYDIFDKFEKTEDIIKSLEILASEIYQFGRDKEKTIHIKGKLLLKLEVRFLKTGNKSIVEGVLKAFEKEEFSLYKHDKSELETATLYKGFFKETNLTEKILNDEFMVWENQASNNKINYNRELLIPLLNTEDIFIDKMKSFDKNDIRGYYLMKTYLPLDEPLRVKLLAAVEQYFTFQRHKLTNWDVENQKDFDLVLNYEEFKKK
;
A
#
# COMPACT_ATOMS: atom_id res chain seq x y z
N MET A 1 2.14 -36.54 -9.14
CA MET A 1 1.26 -37.73 -9.05
C MET A 1 1.98 -38.86 -9.78
N HIS A 2 2.30 -39.98 -9.13
CA HIS A 2 2.84 -41.15 -9.84
C HIS A 2 1.65 -41.88 -10.46
N PHE A 3 1.61 -41.95 -11.79
CA PHE A 3 0.62 -42.77 -12.49
C PHE A 3 1.01 -44.22 -12.30
N SER A 4 0.18 -45.01 -11.62
CA SER A 4 0.40 -46.44 -11.45
C SER A 4 -0.72 -47.19 -12.15
N ILE A 5 -0.37 -47.95 -13.17
CA ILE A 5 -1.30 -48.86 -13.87
C ILE A 5 -1.83 -49.94 -12.90
N PHE A 6 -1.07 -50.20 -11.83
CA PHE A 6 -1.35 -51.19 -10.82
C PHE A 6 -1.63 -50.54 -9.46
N LYS A 7 -2.74 -50.91 -8.85
CA LYS A 7 -3.04 -50.60 -7.46
C LYS A 7 -2.71 -51.81 -6.60
N ARG A 8 -1.88 -51.62 -5.57
CA ARG A 8 -1.66 -52.64 -4.55
C ARG A 8 -2.77 -52.56 -3.52
N ASN A 9 -3.46 -53.66 -3.29
CA ASN A 9 -4.40 -53.77 -2.18
C ASN A 9 -3.60 -53.94 -0.86
N PRO A 10 -3.73 -53.00 0.10
CA PRO A 10 -2.93 -53.03 1.33
C PRO A 10 -3.22 -54.24 2.23
N GLN A 11 -4.37 -54.88 2.07
CA GLN A 11 -4.87 -55.91 2.98
C GLN A 11 -4.39 -57.32 2.60
N ASP A 12 -4.32 -57.62 1.30
CA ASP A 12 -3.94 -58.94 0.77
C ASP A 12 -2.65 -58.90 -0.07
N LEU A 13 -2.03 -57.71 -0.20
CA LEU A 13 -0.82 -57.45 -0.98
C LEU A 13 -0.95 -57.82 -2.48
N THR A 14 -2.17 -58.00 -2.98
CA THR A 14 -2.44 -58.28 -4.40
C THR A 14 -2.38 -57.01 -5.24
N TYR A 15 -2.10 -57.15 -6.53
CA TYR A 15 -2.07 -56.06 -7.48
C TYR A 15 -3.26 -56.18 -8.43
N SER A 16 -4.02 -55.10 -8.58
CA SER A 16 -5.14 -55.00 -9.52
C SER A 16 -4.92 -53.86 -10.51
N PHE A 17 -5.39 -54.00 -11.75
CA PHE A 17 -5.37 -52.92 -12.71
C PHE A 17 -6.31 -51.79 -12.31
N GLU A 18 -5.82 -50.56 -12.42
CA GLU A 18 -6.71 -49.41 -12.45
C GLU A 18 -7.26 -49.29 -13.88
N HIS A 19 -8.51 -49.74 -14.08
CA HIS A 19 -9.13 -49.93 -15.40
C HIS A 19 -9.10 -48.69 -16.31
N ILE A 20 -9.04 -47.49 -15.74
CA ILE A 20 -8.95 -46.22 -16.47
C ILE A 20 -7.50 -45.96 -16.90
N ALA A 21 -6.53 -46.14 -16.00
CA ALA A 21 -5.12 -45.92 -16.30
C ALA A 21 -4.57 -46.84 -17.39
N PHE A 22 -5.00 -48.10 -17.43
CA PHE A 22 -4.59 -49.03 -18.50
C PHE A 22 -5.12 -48.61 -19.88
N LYS A 23 -6.35 -48.09 -19.96
CA LYS A 23 -6.90 -47.56 -21.22
C LYS A 23 -6.15 -46.31 -21.66
N GLU A 24 -5.89 -45.39 -20.74
CA GLU A 24 -5.13 -44.16 -21.03
C GLU A 24 -3.71 -44.48 -21.53
N PHE A 25 -3.04 -45.48 -20.96
CA PHE A 25 -1.75 -45.97 -21.42
C PHE A 25 -1.81 -46.53 -22.86
N LEU A 26 -2.79 -47.39 -23.16
CA LEU A 26 -2.92 -47.95 -24.52
C LEU A 26 -3.17 -46.86 -25.56
N VAL A 27 -3.97 -45.84 -25.22
CA VAL A 27 -4.19 -44.70 -26.11
C VAL A 27 -2.89 -43.89 -26.26
N ALA A 28 -2.15 -43.64 -25.18
CA ALA A 28 -0.86 -42.94 -25.22
C ALA A 28 0.18 -43.69 -26.08
N ASP A 29 0.27 -45.01 -25.98
CA ASP A 29 1.16 -45.83 -26.82
C ASP A 29 0.72 -45.79 -28.29
N PHE A 30 -0.58 -45.84 -28.57
CA PHE A 30 -1.12 -45.68 -29.93
C PHE A 30 -0.71 -44.34 -30.57
N LEU A 31 -0.69 -43.24 -29.79
CA LEU A 31 -0.27 -41.92 -30.28
C LEU A 31 1.17 -41.89 -30.80
N LYS A 32 2.05 -42.84 -30.41
CA LYS A 32 3.41 -42.96 -30.97
C LYS A 32 3.39 -43.16 -32.48
N SER A 33 2.40 -43.89 -32.99
CA SER A 33 2.21 -44.17 -34.42
C SER A 33 1.63 -43.00 -35.23
N ILE A 34 1.12 -41.96 -34.56
CA ILE A 34 0.48 -40.81 -35.20
C ILE A 34 1.50 -39.73 -35.54
N SER A 35 1.41 -39.13 -36.72
CA SER A 35 2.27 -38.00 -37.12
C SER A 35 1.93 -36.75 -36.30
N SER A 36 2.93 -35.91 -36.02
CA SER A 36 2.76 -34.72 -35.17
C SER A 36 1.71 -33.76 -35.71
N ASP A 37 1.57 -33.63 -37.05
CA ASP A 37 0.53 -32.82 -37.69
C ASP A 37 -0.90 -33.30 -37.34
N LYS A 38 -1.10 -34.61 -37.23
CA LYS A 38 -2.41 -35.21 -36.90
C LYS A 38 -2.66 -35.30 -35.40
N LEU A 39 -1.63 -35.13 -34.58
CA LEU A 39 -1.75 -35.20 -33.13
C LEU A 39 -2.63 -34.05 -32.61
N ALA A 40 -2.45 -32.85 -33.17
CA ALA A 40 -3.22 -31.67 -32.80
C ALA A 40 -4.73 -31.88 -32.99
N ASP A 41 -5.13 -32.40 -34.15
CA ASP A 41 -6.52 -32.67 -34.51
C ASP A 41 -7.21 -33.67 -33.56
N LEU A 42 -6.44 -34.53 -32.89
CA LEU A 42 -6.96 -35.56 -31.98
C LEU A 42 -7.14 -35.06 -30.55
N ILE A 43 -6.20 -34.25 -30.06
CA ILE A 43 -6.12 -33.94 -28.62
C ILE A 43 -6.73 -32.57 -28.26
N PHE A 44 -6.90 -31.68 -29.23
CA PHE A 44 -7.52 -30.36 -29.06
C PHE A 44 -8.95 -30.32 -29.60
N TYR A 45 -9.80 -29.46 -29.03
CA TYR A 45 -11.13 -29.21 -29.59
C TYR A 45 -11.00 -28.56 -30.98
N PRO A 46 -11.86 -28.92 -31.96
CA PRO A 46 -11.89 -28.25 -33.26
C PRO A 46 -12.01 -26.73 -33.12
N ASP A 47 -11.28 -25.99 -33.96
CA ASP A 47 -11.23 -24.52 -33.97
C ASP A 47 -10.82 -23.89 -32.62
N SER A 48 -10.13 -24.66 -31.77
CA SER A 48 -9.71 -24.22 -30.45
C SER A 48 -8.31 -24.70 -30.11
N ASN A 49 -7.65 -23.89 -29.29
CA ASN A 49 -6.38 -24.23 -28.65
C ASN A 49 -6.56 -24.96 -27.32
N LYS A 50 -7.80 -25.33 -26.96
CA LYS A 50 -8.11 -25.98 -25.69
C LYS A 50 -7.95 -27.49 -25.81
N LEU A 51 -7.10 -28.06 -24.95
CA LEU A 51 -6.97 -29.51 -24.82
C LEU A 51 -8.29 -30.11 -24.35
N ILE A 52 -8.70 -31.21 -24.98
CA ILE A 52 -9.89 -31.95 -24.56
C ILE A 52 -9.64 -32.52 -23.16
N ASN A 53 -10.52 -32.21 -22.21
CA ASN A 53 -10.30 -32.53 -20.78
C ASN A 53 -9.97 -34.02 -20.53
N SER A 54 -10.59 -34.95 -21.26
CA SER A 54 -10.34 -36.40 -21.13
C SER A 54 -8.97 -36.84 -21.63
N TRP A 55 -8.26 -36.00 -22.38
CA TRP A 55 -6.96 -36.31 -22.97
C TRP A 55 -5.78 -35.86 -22.10
N TYR A 56 -6.04 -35.13 -21.02
CA TYR A 56 -4.98 -34.59 -20.16
C TYR A 56 -4.02 -35.66 -19.64
N ASN A 57 -4.54 -36.71 -19.00
CA ASN A 57 -3.72 -37.82 -18.49
C ASN A 57 -3.01 -38.58 -19.62
N ILE A 58 -3.70 -38.79 -20.75
CA ILE A 58 -3.17 -39.48 -21.93
C ILE A 58 -1.97 -38.72 -22.50
N VAL A 59 -2.05 -37.40 -22.60
CA VAL A 59 -0.95 -36.55 -23.09
C VAL A 59 0.24 -36.61 -22.14
N LEU A 60 0.02 -36.58 -20.81
CA LEU A 60 1.11 -36.72 -19.84
C LEU A 60 1.79 -38.09 -19.91
N LEU A 61 1.01 -39.17 -20.01
CA LEU A 61 1.55 -40.52 -20.22
C LEU A 61 2.31 -40.64 -21.54
N PHE A 62 1.78 -40.02 -22.60
CA PHE A 62 2.41 -40.04 -23.91
C PHE A 62 3.78 -39.35 -23.89
N LEU A 63 3.87 -38.20 -23.22
CA LEU A 63 5.14 -37.51 -22.98
C LEU A 63 6.11 -38.35 -22.15
N GLU A 64 5.62 -39.07 -21.13
CA GLU A 64 6.44 -39.95 -20.30
C GLU A 64 7.02 -41.13 -21.10
N ILE A 65 6.22 -41.76 -21.95
CA ILE A 65 6.65 -42.91 -22.76
C ILE A 65 7.59 -42.49 -23.90
N THR A 66 7.48 -41.25 -24.39
CA THR A 66 8.27 -40.75 -25.53
C THR A 66 9.52 -39.97 -25.12
N GLN A 67 9.77 -39.76 -23.82
CA GLN A 67 10.89 -38.94 -23.35
C GLN A 67 12.28 -39.41 -23.82
N ASP A 68 12.43 -40.72 -24.07
CA ASP A 68 13.67 -41.34 -24.55
C ASP A 68 13.81 -41.33 -26.08
N GLU A 69 12.83 -40.76 -26.81
CA GLU A 69 12.83 -40.58 -28.26
C GLU A 69 12.89 -39.07 -28.60
N PRO A 70 14.08 -38.42 -28.63
CA PRO A 70 14.20 -36.97 -28.60
C PRO A 70 13.43 -36.23 -29.69
N ASN A 71 13.47 -36.72 -30.93
CA ASN A 71 12.77 -36.11 -32.06
C ASN A 71 11.24 -36.19 -31.89
N LYS A 72 10.74 -37.33 -31.39
CA LYS A 72 9.31 -37.54 -31.18
C LYS A 72 8.83 -36.70 -30.01
N PHE A 73 9.55 -36.76 -28.89
CA PHE A 73 9.31 -35.94 -27.71
C PHE A 73 9.23 -34.46 -28.07
N GLN A 74 10.25 -33.92 -28.76
CA GLN A 74 10.28 -32.51 -29.14
C GLN A 74 9.10 -32.15 -30.05
N SER A 75 8.76 -32.99 -31.02
CA SER A 75 7.61 -32.72 -31.90
C SER A 75 6.27 -32.63 -31.15
N ILE A 76 6.10 -33.37 -30.06
CA ILE A 76 4.89 -33.32 -29.21
C ILE A 76 4.91 -32.05 -28.38
N ILE A 77 6.06 -31.71 -27.78
CA ILE A 77 6.25 -30.45 -27.07
C ILE A 77 5.92 -29.26 -27.99
N ASP A 78 6.42 -29.25 -29.21
CA ASP A 78 6.14 -28.19 -30.19
C ASP A 78 4.64 -28.08 -30.49
N VAL A 79 3.94 -29.21 -30.68
CA VAL A 79 2.49 -29.24 -30.89
C VAL A 79 1.74 -28.68 -29.67
N LEU A 80 2.12 -29.10 -28.47
CA LEU A 80 1.49 -28.65 -27.24
C LEU A 80 1.73 -27.17 -26.98
N LEU A 81 2.96 -26.68 -27.14
CA LEU A 81 3.30 -25.27 -26.96
C LEU A 81 2.66 -24.37 -28.01
N LYS A 82 2.53 -24.83 -29.26
CA LYS A 82 1.85 -24.10 -30.33
C LYS A 82 0.38 -23.80 -30.01
N HIS A 83 -0.32 -24.75 -29.37
CA HIS A 83 -1.74 -24.60 -29.05
C HIS A 83 -1.93 -24.03 -27.65
N ASN A 84 -1.26 -24.58 -26.63
CA ASN A 84 -1.43 -24.15 -25.25
C ASN A 84 -0.16 -24.37 -24.41
N THR A 85 0.58 -23.27 -24.21
CA THR A 85 1.83 -23.20 -23.44
C THR A 85 1.67 -23.51 -21.95
N HIS A 86 0.46 -23.45 -21.40
CA HIS A 86 0.22 -23.60 -19.96
C HIS A 86 0.17 -25.05 -19.50
N ILE A 87 -0.33 -25.96 -20.34
CA ILE A 87 -0.69 -27.34 -19.95
C ILE A 87 0.49 -28.09 -19.32
N ILE A 88 1.64 -28.07 -19.99
CA ILE A 88 2.83 -28.82 -19.55
C ILE A 88 3.39 -28.24 -18.24
N VAL A 89 3.36 -26.92 -18.11
CA VAL A 89 3.89 -26.20 -16.96
C VAL A 89 3.03 -26.42 -15.73
N GLU A 90 1.72 -26.27 -15.87
CA GLU A 90 0.75 -26.43 -14.77
C GLU A 90 0.64 -27.90 -14.32
N ALA A 91 0.90 -28.86 -15.21
CA ALA A 91 0.95 -30.29 -14.89
C ALA A 91 2.14 -30.68 -13.99
N LEU A 92 3.22 -29.90 -13.97
CA LEU A 92 4.48 -30.18 -13.27
C LEU A 92 4.91 -31.67 -13.34
N PRO A 93 5.00 -32.27 -14.53
CA PRO A 93 5.24 -33.71 -14.67
C PRO A 93 6.59 -34.13 -14.08
N ASN A 94 6.56 -35.02 -13.09
CA ASN A 94 7.76 -35.49 -12.38
C ASN A 94 8.73 -36.29 -13.28
N PHE A 95 8.25 -36.83 -14.40
CA PHE A 95 9.08 -37.60 -15.33
C PHE A 95 10.00 -36.73 -16.18
N LEU A 96 9.69 -35.43 -16.38
CA LEU A 96 10.55 -34.58 -17.20
C LEU A 96 11.90 -34.33 -16.55
N THR A 97 12.96 -34.63 -17.30
CA THR A 97 14.34 -34.34 -16.91
C THR A 97 14.57 -32.85 -16.71
N LYS A 98 15.60 -32.50 -15.93
CA LYS A 98 16.07 -31.12 -15.75
C LYS A 98 16.27 -30.42 -17.11
N SER A 99 16.92 -31.08 -18.06
CA SER A 99 17.19 -30.52 -19.40
C SER A 99 15.91 -30.18 -20.15
N ASN A 100 14.94 -31.10 -20.17
CA ASN A 100 13.67 -30.89 -20.87
C ASN A 100 12.90 -29.71 -20.27
N ARG A 101 12.89 -29.59 -18.93
CA ARG A 101 12.23 -28.47 -18.24
C ARG A 101 12.85 -27.12 -18.59
N ILE A 102 14.18 -27.03 -18.62
CA ILE A 102 14.89 -25.80 -18.99
C ILE A 102 14.60 -25.43 -20.45
N GLU A 103 14.61 -26.41 -21.36
CA GLU A 103 14.37 -26.16 -22.78
C GLU A 103 12.93 -25.71 -23.04
N ILE A 104 11.94 -26.39 -22.46
CA ILE A 104 10.53 -25.98 -22.53
C ILE A 104 10.33 -24.57 -21.98
N PHE A 105 10.97 -24.25 -20.84
CA PHE A 105 10.93 -22.89 -20.30
C PHE A 105 11.46 -21.86 -21.30
N LYS A 106 12.62 -22.12 -21.92
CA LYS A 106 13.21 -21.21 -22.91
C LYS A 106 12.33 -21.06 -24.14
N GLN A 107 11.70 -22.14 -24.62
CA GLN A 107 10.77 -22.10 -25.74
C GLN A 107 9.55 -21.24 -25.43
N ILE A 108 8.93 -21.41 -24.26
CA ILE A 108 7.82 -20.56 -23.81
C ILE A 108 8.27 -19.11 -23.71
N TYR A 109 9.38 -18.83 -23.03
CA TYR A 109 9.88 -17.46 -22.88
C TYR A 109 10.13 -16.80 -24.24
N ASN A 110 10.80 -17.50 -25.16
CA ASN A 110 11.15 -16.99 -26.48
C ASN A 110 9.93 -16.81 -27.37
N ASP A 111 8.89 -17.63 -27.23
CA ASP A 111 7.61 -17.42 -27.93
C ASP A 111 6.97 -16.08 -27.52
N TYR A 112 6.84 -15.81 -26.22
CA TYR A 112 6.35 -14.52 -25.72
C TYR A 112 7.25 -13.35 -26.16
N LYS A 113 8.58 -13.52 -26.07
CA LYS A 113 9.56 -12.54 -26.54
C LYS A 113 9.36 -12.20 -28.01
N SER A 114 9.26 -13.22 -28.87
CA SER A 114 9.12 -13.06 -30.33
C SER A 114 7.82 -12.34 -30.72
N LYS A 115 6.75 -12.53 -29.94
CA LYS A 115 5.45 -11.89 -30.12
C LYS A 115 5.35 -10.51 -29.46
N GLY A 116 6.36 -10.10 -28.69
CA GLY A 116 6.34 -8.87 -27.89
C GLY A 116 5.28 -8.89 -26.77
N LEU A 117 4.93 -10.08 -26.26
CA LEU A 117 3.87 -10.26 -25.27
C LEU A 117 4.41 -10.33 -23.84
N TYR A 118 3.60 -9.86 -22.90
CA TYR A 118 3.87 -9.97 -21.47
C TYR A 118 3.39 -11.32 -20.93
N ILE A 119 4.21 -11.98 -20.10
CA ILE A 119 3.82 -13.13 -19.29
C ILE A 119 3.10 -12.58 -18.05
N ASP A 120 1.91 -12.05 -18.23
CA ASP A 120 1.25 -11.21 -17.20
C ASP A 120 0.41 -12.02 -16.20
N PHE A 121 0.04 -13.26 -16.50
CA PHE A 121 -0.78 -14.05 -15.59
C PHE A 121 0.03 -14.60 -14.40
N LEU A 122 -0.21 -14.04 -13.20
CA LEU A 122 0.56 -14.31 -11.96
C LEU A 122 0.72 -15.81 -11.66
N GLU A 123 -0.36 -16.59 -11.70
CA GLU A 123 -0.31 -18.01 -11.37
C GLU A 123 0.50 -18.82 -12.38
N PHE A 124 0.50 -18.39 -13.65
CA PHE A 124 1.36 -18.99 -14.65
C PHE A 124 2.83 -18.61 -14.45
N ARG A 125 3.16 -17.37 -14.07
CA ARG A 125 4.55 -16.99 -13.74
C ARG A 125 5.12 -17.86 -12.61
N LYS A 126 4.34 -18.05 -11.53
CA LYS A 126 4.70 -18.93 -10.41
C LYS A 126 4.90 -20.37 -10.87
N SER A 127 3.95 -20.90 -11.65
CA SER A 127 4.00 -22.27 -12.16
C SER A 127 5.21 -22.47 -13.08
N LEU A 128 5.50 -21.51 -13.96
CA LEU A 128 6.62 -21.52 -14.89
C LEU A 128 7.97 -21.50 -14.15
N MET A 129 8.10 -20.66 -13.13
CA MET A 129 9.30 -20.64 -12.31
C MET A 129 9.42 -21.88 -11.44
N SER A 130 8.34 -22.43 -10.88
CA SER A 130 8.35 -23.71 -10.17
C SER A 130 8.79 -24.87 -11.08
N PHE A 131 8.30 -24.88 -12.32
CA PHE A 131 8.59 -25.90 -13.32
C PHE A 131 10.08 -26.02 -13.66
N ALA A 132 10.77 -24.88 -13.82
CA ALA A 132 12.16 -24.84 -14.28
C ALA A 132 13.09 -23.97 -13.43
N ASN A 133 12.92 -23.91 -12.10
CA ASN A 133 13.78 -23.14 -11.19
C ASN A 133 15.19 -23.74 -11.06
N TYR A 134 16.03 -23.64 -12.08
CA TYR A 134 17.39 -24.16 -12.08
C TYR A 134 18.38 -23.05 -12.37
N GLN A 135 19.64 -23.24 -11.97
CA GLN A 135 20.71 -22.27 -12.19
C GLN A 135 20.77 -21.80 -13.66
N GLU A 136 20.66 -22.71 -14.61
CA GLU A 136 20.70 -22.40 -16.05
C GLU A 136 19.52 -21.53 -16.50
N THR A 137 18.32 -21.75 -15.94
CA THR A 137 17.14 -20.92 -16.20
C THR A 137 17.32 -19.52 -15.64
N ILE A 138 17.84 -19.42 -14.42
CA ILE A 138 18.06 -18.14 -13.75
C ILE A 138 19.12 -17.33 -14.50
N LEU A 139 20.22 -17.97 -14.92
CA LEU A 139 21.25 -17.34 -15.72
C LEU A 139 20.71 -16.89 -17.08
N PHE A 140 19.85 -17.71 -17.71
CA PHE A 140 19.15 -17.30 -18.92
C PHE A 140 18.32 -16.03 -18.71
N LEU A 141 17.55 -15.91 -17.61
CA LEU A 141 16.80 -14.67 -17.30
C LEU A 141 17.72 -13.45 -17.18
N THR A 142 18.87 -13.60 -16.52
CA THR A 142 19.85 -12.50 -16.43
C THR A 142 20.47 -12.13 -17.78
N GLU A 143 20.68 -13.10 -18.67
CA GLU A 143 21.12 -12.86 -20.04
C GLU A 143 20.03 -12.11 -20.84
N GLN A 144 18.75 -12.43 -20.62
CA GLN A 144 17.64 -11.74 -21.28
C GLN A 144 17.56 -10.27 -20.89
N LEU A 145 17.96 -9.89 -19.66
CA LEU A 145 18.04 -8.48 -19.26
C LEU A 145 19.09 -7.69 -20.05
N ASN A 146 20.16 -8.34 -20.52
CA ASN A 146 21.27 -7.68 -21.21
C ASN A 146 21.20 -7.75 -22.74
N SER A 147 20.48 -8.71 -23.29
CA SER A 147 20.56 -9.07 -24.72
C SER A 147 19.54 -8.39 -25.63
N ASP A 148 18.45 -7.82 -25.09
CA ASP A 148 17.36 -7.23 -25.88
C ASP A 148 16.82 -5.97 -25.19
N THR A 149 16.53 -4.94 -25.96
CA THR A 149 16.06 -3.64 -25.47
C THR A 149 14.54 -3.54 -25.35
N SER A 150 13.79 -4.54 -25.82
CA SER A 150 12.32 -4.57 -25.75
C SER A 150 11.80 -4.49 -24.31
N VAL A 151 10.82 -3.60 -24.09
CA VAL A 151 10.13 -3.46 -22.80
C VAL A 151 9.46 -4.77 -22.38
N ALA A 152 8.89 -5.53 -23.33
CA ALA A 152 8.25 -6.82 -23.04
C ALA A 152 9.24 -7.88 -22.58
N ASN A 153 10.40 -7.94 -23.21
CA ASN A 153 11.45 -8.86 -22.80
C ASN A 153 11.97 -8.52 -21.40
N HIS A 154 12.30 -7.25 -21.14
CA HIS A 154 12.72 -6.82 -19.80
C HIS A 154 11.65 -7.11 -18.75
N TYR A 155 10.38 -6.78 -19.03
CA TYR A 155 9.28 -7.08 -18.15
C TYR A 155 9.22 -8.58 -17.82
N ASN A 156 9.25 -9.46 -18.82
CA ASN A 156 9.19 -10.91 -18.64
C ASN A 156 10.34 -11.43 -17.78
N ALA A 157 11.56 -10.95 -18.00
CA ALA A 157 12.71 -11.33 -17.19
C ALA A 157 12.57 -10.85 -15.73
N LEU A 158 12.09 -9.63 -15.50
CA LEU A 158 11.92 -9.05 -14.16
C LEU A 158 10.82 -9.76 -13.36
N VAL A 159 9.66 -10.01 -13.97
CA VAL A 159 8.53 -10.67 -13.27
C VAL A 159 8.80 -12.13 -12.94
N LEU A 160 9.58 -12.83 -13.76
CA LEU A 160 10.00 -14.20 -13.45
C LEU A 160 11.11 -14.22 -12.39
N SER A 161 11.95 -13.19 -12.34
CA SER A 161 13.01 -13.04 -11.32
C SER A 161 12.46 -12.93 -9.89
N GLU A 162 11.23 -12.44 -9.72
CA GLU A 162 10.51 -12.42 -8.43
C GLU A 162 10.44 -13.82 -7.78
N PHE A 163 10.28 -14.88 -8.58
CA PHE A 163 10.07 -16.25 -8.09
C PHE A 163 11.33 -17.13 -8.15
N VAL A 164 12.50 -16.53 -8.36
CA VAL A 164 13.76 -17.27 -8.42
C VAL A 164 14.08 -17.91 -7.05
N ASN A 165 14.49 -19.18 -7.08
CA ASN A 165 15.07 -19.86 -5.94
C ASN A 165 16.58 -19.62 -5.91
N TYR A 166 17.00 -18.60 -5.19
CA TYR A 166 18.41 -18.17 -5.11
C TYR A 166 19.32 -19.20 -4.42
N ASP A 167 18.79 -20.12 -3.61
CA ASP A 167 19.58 -21.18 -2.96
C ASP A 167 20.10 -22.22 -3.96
N ARG A 168 19.54 -22.24 -5.18
CA ARG A 168 20.01 -23.12 -6.28
C ARG A 168 21.15 -22.52 -7.08
N LEU A 169 21.58 -21.30 -6.79
CA LEU A 169 22.66 -20.61 -7.51
C LEU A 169 24.01 -20.87 -6.85
N SER A 170 25.00 -21.29 -7.65
CA SER A 170 26.39 -21.35 -7.21
C SER A 170 26.97 -19.97 -6.88
N ASN A 171 26.49 -18.90 -7.53
CA ASN A 171 26.91 -17.53 -7.28
C ASN A 171 25.70 -16.57 -7.22
N LYS A 172 24.99 -16.62 -6.09
CA LYS A 172 23.79 -15.79 -5.87
C LYS A 172 24.08 -14.28 -5.86
N GLU A 173 25.24 -13.86 -5.34
CA GLU A 173 25.57 -12.43 -5.24
C GLU A 173 25.74 -11.82 -6.64
N ASN A 174 26.37 -12.53 -7.58
CA ASN A 174 26.50 -12.05 -8.96
C ASN A 174 25.15 -11.80 -9.63
N VAL A 175 24.16 -12.69 -9.43
CA VAL A 175 22.80 -12.50 -9.99
C VAL A 175 22.11 -11.29 -9.35
N LYS A 176 22.28 -11.10 -8.04
CA LYS A 176 21.76 -9.92 -7.33
C LYS A 176 22.40 -8.63 -7.85
N ASP A 177 23.70 -8.65 -8.09
CA ASP A 177 24.43 -7.50 -8.63
C ASP A 177 24.00 -7.17 -10.06
N ILE A 178 23.75 -8.16 -10.91
CA ILE A 178 23.16 -7.93 -12.25
C ILE A 178 21.81 -7.22 -12.13
N LEU A 179 20.93 -7.64 -11.22
CA LEU A 179 19.63 -7.01 -11.02
C LEU A 179 19.74 -5.57 -10.49
N LYS A 180 20.66 -5.32 -9.55
CA LYS A 180 20.95 -3.99 -9.02
C LYS A 180 21.55 -3.06 -10.09
N ASN A 181 22.47 -3.56 -10.90
CA ASN A 181 23.04 -2.81 -12.03
C ASN A 181 21.95 -2.50 -13.07
N PHE A 182 21.09 -3.48 -13.38
CA PHE A 182 19.97 -3.26 -14.28
C PHE A 182 18.99 -2.20 -13.75
N LEU A 183 18.69 -2.23 -12.45
CA LEU A 183 17.92 -1.16 -11.79
C LEU A 183 18.58 0.19 -12.05
N SER A 184 19.86 0.35 -11.68
CA SER A 184 20.64 1.59 -11.84
C SER A 184 20.60 2.12 -13.28
N ASP A 185 20.86 1.26 -14.26
CA ASP A 185 20.94 1.63 -15.68
C ASP A 185 19.58 2.02 -16.28
N LYS A 186 18.48 1.50 -15.72
CA LYS A 186 17.14 1.68 -16.28
C LYS A 186 16.23 2.61 -15.47
N LEU A 187 16.70 3.19 -14.36
CA LEU A 187 15.92 4.12 -13.52
C LEU A 187 15.23 5.25 -14.33
N ALA A 188 15.91 5.78 -15.35
CA ALA A 188 15.40 6.89 -16.17
C ALA A 188 14.47 6.45 -17.33
N VAL A 189 14.28 5.15 -17.56
CA VAL A 189 13.50 4.63 -18.69
C VAL A 189 12.03 4.53 -18.30
N SER A 190 11.22 5.51 -18.72
CA SER A 190 9.80 5.67 -18.33
C SER A 190 8.95 4.41 -18.51
N GLY A 191 9.16 3.65 -19.60
CA GLY A 191 8.42 2.41 -19.87
C GLY A 191 8.75 1.22 -18.94
N LEU A 192 9.85 1.29 -18.20
CA LEU A 192 10.31 0.21 -17.31
C LEU A 192 10.13 0.50 -15.83
N GLN A 193 10.00 1.78 -15.43
CA GLN A 193 9.95 2.21 -14.02
C GLN A 193 8.93 1.43 -13.17
N ASN A 194 7.81 1.02 -13.77
CA ASN A 194 6.76 0.24 -13.10
C ASN A 194 7.19 -1.17 -12.70
N TYR A 195 8.28 -1.70 -13.26
CA TYR A 195 8.64 -3.12 -13.19
C TYR A 195 10.01 -3.35 -12.56
N LEU A 196 10.86 -2.32 -12.48
CA LEU A 196 12.25 -2.44 -12.01
C LEU A 196 12.37 -3.02 -10.59
N PHE A 197 11.35 -2.81 -9.75
CA PHE A 197 11.36 -3.28 -8.37
C PHE A 197 10.83 -4.69 -8.15
N ILE A 198 10.19 -5.29 -9.15
CA ILE A 198 9.54 -6.60 -9.03
C ILE A 198 10.49 -7.71 -8.54
N PRO A 199 11.73 -7.84 -9.06
CA PRO A 199 12.64 -8.88 -8.58
C PRO A 199 12.98 -8.78 -7.09
N PHE A 200 13.02 -7.55 -6.55
CA PHE A 200 13.41 -7.30 -5.16
C PHE A 200 12.32 -7.66 -4.15
N GLN A 201 11.12 -7.99 -4.62
CA GLN A 201 10.07 -8.55 -3.75
C GLN A 201 10.39 -9.97 -3.27
N ASN A 202 11.36 -10.65 -3.88
CA ASN A 202 11.88 -11.92 -3.39
C ASN A 202 12.52 -11.77 -2.00
N GLU A 203 12.27 -12.74 -1.10
CA GLU A 203 12.76 -12.73 0.29
C GLU A 203 14.29 -12.74 0.40
N VAL A 204 15.03 -13.17 -0.64
CA VAL A 204 16.50 -13.09 -0.63
C VAL A 204 17.01 -11.65 -0.43
N PHE A 205 16.24 -10.65 -0.85
CA PHE A 205 16.57 -9.23 -0.72
C PHE A 205 16.06 -8.60 0.59
N ALA A 206 15.33 -9.35 1.43
CA ALA A 206 14.78 -8.89 2.70
C ALA A 206 15.84 -8.79 3.81
N ASN A 207 17.01 -8.24 3.48
CA ASN A 207 18.10 -8.04 4.42
C ASN A 207 18.69 -6.64 4.31
N LYS A 208 19.29 -6.19 5.41
CA LYS A 208 19.85 -4.84 5.56
C LYS A 208 20.84 -4.46 4.46
N LYS A 209 21.76 -5.37 4.10
CA LYS A 209 22.84 -5.09 3.13
C LYS A 209 22.24 -4.75 1.76
N ASP A 210 21.36 -5.61 1.25
CA ASP A 210 20.78 -5.41 -0.08
C ASP A 210 19.87 -4.19 -0.14
N ILE A 211 19.05 -3.97 0.89
CA ILE A 211 18.18 -2.79 0.96
C ILE A 211 19.01 -1.50 0.99
N GLU A 212 20.11 -1.46 1.75
CA GLU A 212 21.02 -0.30 1.76
C GLU A 212 21.74 -0.06 0.43
N GLU A 213 22.05 -1.11 -0.32
CA GLU A 213 22.61 -0.99 -1.67
C GLU A 213 21.57 -0.46 -2.66
N ILE A 214 20.34 -0.99 -2.62
CA ILE A 214 19.23 -0.50 -3.45
C ILE A 214 18.90 0.96 -3.12
N GLY A 215 18.88 1.33 -1.84
CA GLY A 215 18.65 2.70 -1.39
C GLY A 215 19.65 3.69 -1.96
N ARG A 216 20.94 3.31 -2.03
CA ARG A 216 21.99 4.12 -2.66
C ARG A 216 21.77 4.29 -4.16
N ILE A 217 21.31 3.24 -4.84
CA ILE A 217 21.01 3.30 -6.29
C ILE A 217 19.90 4.32 -6.57
N ILE A 218 18.89 4.43 -5.69
CA ILE A 218 17.73 5.30 -5.89
C ILE A 218 17.80 6.64 -5.15
N GLU A 219 18.92 7.01 -4.54
CA GLU A 219 19.02 8.18 -3.64
C GLU A 219 18.54 9.50 -4.28
N GLY A 220 18.80 9.69 -5.58
CA GLY A 220 18.35 10.86 -6.35
C GLY A 220 17.00 10.68 -7.05
N CYS A 221 16.35 9.53 -6.93
CA CYS A 221 15.10 9.23 -7.61
C CYS A 221 13.94 9.96 -6.94
N ARG A 222 13.05 10.54 -7.76
CA ARG A 222 11.80 11.19 -7.31
C ARG A 222 10.55 10.54 -7.90
N GLN A 223 10.71 9.38 -8.53
CA GLN A 223 9.61 8.72 -9.22
C GLN A 223 8.72 8.02 -8.16
N PRO A 224 7.42 8.36 -8.06
CA PRO A 224 6.58 7.94 -6.95
C PRO A 224 6.48 6.42 -6.76
N LYS A 225 6.42 5.63 -7.85
CA LYS A 225 6.32 4.16 -7.77
C LYS A 225 7.60 3.49 -7.31
N ILE A 226 8.76 3.97 -7.78
CA ILE A 226 10.07 3.48 -7.34
C ILE A 226 10.23 3.74 -5.84
N LEU A 227 9.91 4.95 -5.38
CA LEU A 227 9.98 5.31 -3.98
C LEU A 227 9.02 4.45 -3.14
N ASN A 228 7.77 4.28 -3.58
CA ASN A 228 6.80 3.46 -2.87
C ASN A 228 7.22 1.97 -2.81
N ALA A 229 7.76 1.43 -3.90
CA ALA A 229 8.27 0.06 -3.93
C ALA A 229 9.47 -0.14 -3.00
N TYR A 230 10.33 0.87 -2.84
CA TYR A 230 11.43 0.80 -1.88
C TYR A 230 10.95 0.89 -0.42
N ILE A 231 9.91 1.69 -0.14
CA ILE A 231 9.23 1.69 1.17
C ILE A 231 8.74 0.28 1.54
N GLN A 232 8.20 -0.48 0.59
CA GLN A 232 7.82 -1.88 0.82
C GLN A 232 9.01 -2.78 1.19
N LEU A 233 10.20 -2.53 0.63
CA LEU A 233 11.41 -3.25 1.03
C LEU A 233 11.83 -2.89 2.46
N LEU A 234 11.79 -1.60 2.81
CA LEU A 234 12.07 -1.15 4.18
C LEU A 234 11.11 -1.78 5.20
N LEU A 235 9.84 -2.00 4.82
CA LEU A 235 8.86 -2.69 5.66
C LEU A 235 9.25 -4.13 5.99
N LYS A 236 10.17 -4.76 5.25
CA LYS A 236 10.68 -6.10 5.60
C LYS A 236 11.70 -6.08 6.74
N LEU A 237 12.24 -4.91 7.10
CA LEU A 237 13.19 -4.77 8.20
C LEU A 237 12.48 -4.63 9.54
N GLU A 238 13.12 -5.13 10.60
CA GLU A 238 12.62 -5.00 11.98
C GLU A 238 12.77 -3.57 12.52
N ASN A 239 13.89 -2.91 12.22
CA ASN A 239 14.18 -1.54 12.65
C ASN A 239 14.40 -0.62 11.44
N VAL A 240 13.57 0.41 11.36
CA VAL A 240 13.60 1.40 10.27
C VAL A 240 14.05 2.80 10.71
N ASP A 241 14.27 3.05 12.01
CA ASP A 241 14.63 4.37 12.54
C ASP A 241 15.90 4.96 11.93
N LYS A 242 16.86 4.12 11.53
CA LYS A 242 18.09 4.60 10.88
C LYS A 242 17.86 5.18 9.47
N TYR A 243 16.69 4.94 8.87
CA TYR A 243 16.31 5.45 7.57
C TYR A 243 15.33 6.63 7.67
N ALA A 244 14.97 7.06 8.88
CA ALA A 244 13.91 8.04 9.12
C ALA A 244 14.14 9.34 8.33
N ASP A 245 15.36 9.90 8.39
CA ASP A 245 15.69 11.12 7.66
C ASP A 245 15.48 10.99 6.15
N TRP A 246 15.86 9.86 5.57
CA TRP A 246 15.64 9.59 4.15
C TRP A 246 14.15 9.44 3.84
N ILE A 247 13.41 8.66 4.64
CA ILE A 247 11.95 8.45 4.49
C ILE A 247 11.22 9.80 4.55
N PHE A 248 11.54 10.66 5.51
CA PHE A 248 10.95 11.98 5.62
C PHE A 248 11.38 12.93 4.49
N SER A 249 12.55 12.73 3.88
CA SER A 249 12.97 13.55 2.75
C SER A 249 12.23 13.22 1.45
N ILE A 250 11.75 11.97 1.31
CA ILE A 250 11.13 11.46 0.10
C ILE A 250 9.60 11.37 0.16
N GLU A 251 8.99 11.44 1.36
CA GLU A 251 7.53 11.32 1.55
C GLU A 251 6.73 12.21 0.60
N LYS A 252 7.17 13.45 0.38
CA LYS A 252 6.49 14.44 -0.46
C LYS A 252 6.46 14.09 -1.94
N TYR A 253 7.25 13.10 -2.37
CA TYR A 253 7.28 12.59 -3.74
C TYR A 253 6.43 11.31 -3.90
N ILE A 254 5.82 10.79 -2.83
CA ILE A 254 4.91 9.64 -2.90
C ILE A 254 3.48 10.15 -3.07
N HIS A 255 3.12 10.53 -4.30
CA HIS A 255 1.80 11.07 -4.61
C HIS A 255 1.32 10.62 -5.98
N ASP A 256 0.02 10.79 -6.23
CA ASP A 256 -0.57 10.60 -7.54
C ASP A 256 0.13 11.47 -8.59
N TYR A 257 0.39 10.92 -9.78
CA TYR A 257 1.08 11.65 -10.83
C TYR A 257 0.52 11.33 -12.21
N ARG A 258 0.74 12.23 -13.17
CA ARG A 258 0.44 12.01 -14.57
C ARG A 258 1.74 11.76 -15.33
N ASP A 259 1.80 10.69 -16.10
CA ASP A 259 2.98 10.39 -16.91
C ASP A 259 3.01 11.21 -18.23
N ASN A 260 4.11 11.06 -18.96
CA ASN A 260 4.33 11.76 -20.24
C ASN A 260 3.32 11.38 -21.34
N ASN A 261 2.65 10.24 -21.20
CA ASN A 261 1.60 9.79 -22.12
C ASN A 261 0.21 10.32 -21.69
N GLY A 262 0.16 11.10 -20.61
CA GLY A 262 -1.07 11.64 -20.08
C GLY A 262 -1.88 10.66 -19.23
N VAL A 263 -1.33 9.49 -18.88
CA VAL A 263 -1.98 8.49 -18.02
C VAL A 263 -1.84 8.92 -16.57
N TYR A 264 -2.95 8.88 -15.84
CA TYR A 264 -2.97 9.17 -14.40
C TYR A 264 -2.65 7.90 -13.61
N HIS A 265 -1.69 7.99 -12.70
CA HIS A 265 -1.24 6.91 -11.84
C HIS A 265 -1.60 7.23 -10.39
N PHE A 266 -2.40 6.36 -9.79
CA PHE A 266 -2.77 6.45 -8.39
C PHE A 266 -1.71 5.76 -7.52
N ILE A 267 -1.24 6.45 -6.48
CA ILE A 267 -0.24 5.94 -5.52
C ILE A 267 -0.86 5.96 -4.14
N TYR A 268 -1.00 4.77 -3.54
CA TYR A 268 -1.44 4.63 -2.15
C TYR A 268 -0.27 4.90 -1.21
N ARG A 269 -0.50 5.70 -0.16
CA ARG A 269 0.53 6.00 0.87
C ARG A 269 0.48 5.01 2.05
N THR A 270 -0.31 3.95 1.95
CA THR A 270 -0.50 2.96 3.02
C THR A 270 0.81 2.37 3.55
N ASP A 271 1.74 2.05 2.65
CA ASP A 271 3.04 1.46 3.01
C ASP A 271 3.93 2.48 3.75
N LEU A 272 3.85 3.76 3.37
CA LEU A 272 4.55 4.85 4.08
C LEU A 272 4.00 5.00 5.50
N TYR A 273 2.68 4.88 5.67
CA TYR A 273 2.04 4.96 6.99
C TYR A 273 2.40 3.74 7.86
N ASP A 274 2.54 2.56 7.26
CA ASP A 274 3.01 1.37 7.97
C ASP A 274 4.49 1.51 8.39
N ILE A 275 5.31 2.23 7.63
CA ILE A 275 6.67 2.60 8.05
C ILE A 275 6.64 3.56 9.24
N PHE A 276 5.76 4.55 9.24
CA PHE A 276 5.62 5.48 10.37
C PHE A 276 5.26 4.74 11.67
N ASP A 277 4.38 3.75 11.60
CA ASP A 277 4.06 2.88 12.74
C ASP A 277 5.26 2.04 13.22
N LYS A 278 6.25 1.77 12.36
CA LYS A 278 7.46 1.03 12.76
C LYS A 278 8.53 1.87 13.45
N PHE A 279 8.42 3.20 13.46
CA PHE A 279 9.39 4.02 14.18
C PHE A 279 9.28 3.80 15.70
N GLU A 280 10.45 3.75 16.35
CA GLU A 280 10.57 3.58 17.79
C GLU A 280 11.25 4.78 18.47
N LYS A 281 12.01 5.59 17.74
CA LYS A 281 12.54 6.85 18.27
C LYS A 281 11.44 7.89 18.43
N THR A 282 11.39 8.52 19.61
CA THR A 282 10.38 9.54 19.95
C THR A 282 10.31 10.66 18.92
N GLU A 283 11.45 11.15 18.43
CA GLU A 283 11.53 12.25 17.46
C GLU A 283 10.90 11.85 16.10
N ASP A 284 11.16 10.62 15.64
CA ASP A 284 10.62 10.11 14.39
C ASP A 284 9.11 9.84 14.48
N ILE A 285 8.63 9.38 15.65
CA ILE A 285 7.19 9.21 15.92
C ILE A 285 6.47 10.57 15.90
N ILE A 286 7.03 11.59 16.55
CA ILE A 286 6.47 12.97 16.56
C ILE A 286 6.44 13.52 15.14
N LYS A 287 7.55 13.40 14.39
CA LYS A 287 7.63 13.90 13.01
C LYS A 287 6.65 13.19 12.09
N SER A 288 6.45 11.89 12.26
CA SER A 288 5.43 11.13 11.53
C SER A 288 4.01 11.63 11.85
N LEU A 289 3.72 11.89 13.13
CA LEU A 289 2.43 12.45 13.54
C LEU A 289 2.19 13.83 12.92
N GLU A 290 3.22 14.69 12.91
CA GLU A 290 3.15 16.01 12.26
C GLU A 290 2.89 15.95 10.75
N ILE A 291 3.48 14.97 10.05
CA ILE A 291 3.25 14.76 8.61
C ILE A 291 1.80 14.32 8.38
N LEU A 292 1.34 13.30 9.11
CA LEU A 292 -0.03 12.79 9.00
C LEU A 292 -1.09 13.85 9.36
N ALA A 293 -0.78 14.79 10.25
CA ALA A 293 -1.65 15.92 10.58
C ALA A 293 -1.98 16.78 9.35
N SER A 294 -1.01 16.98 8.46
CA SER A 294 -1.14 17.81 7.27
C SER A 294 -1.72 17.11 6.02
N GLU A 295 -2.10 15.83 6.12
CA GLU A 295 -2.44 15.00 4.95
C GLU A 295 -3.93 14.65 4.79
N ILE A 296 -4.78 14.91 5.79
CA ILE A 296 -6.16 14.37 5.83
C ILE A 296 -6.99 14.80 4.60
N TYR A 297 -6.86 16.03 4.12
CA TYR A 297 -7.60 16.45 2.91
C TYR A 297 -6.86 16.18 1.61
N GLN A 298 -5.53 16.09 1.64
CA GLN A 298 -4.73 15.86 0.44
C GLN A 298 -4.92 14.45 -0.12
N PHE A 299 -5.07 13.46 0.76
CA PHE A 299 -5.15 12.04 0.39
C PHE A 299 -6.41 11.38 0.95
N GLY A 300 -7.57 11.91 0.55
CA GLY A 300 -8.89 11.49 1.05
C GLY A 300 -9.18 9.98 0.99
N ARG A 301 -8.49 9.22 0.13
CA ARG A 301 -8.63 7.76 -0.01
C ARG A 301 -8.01 6.98 1.15
N ASP A 302 -7.01 7.53 1.83
CA ASP A 302 -6.26 6.83 2.89
C ASP A 302 -6.67 7.32 4.30
N LYS A 303 -7.72 8.14 4.43
CA LYS A 303 -8.17 8.76 5.69
C LYS A 303 -8.30 7.78 6.87
N GLU A 304 -8.97 6.65 6.68
CA GLU A 304 -9.17 5.66 7.75
C GLU A 304 -7.84 5.07 8.24
N LYS A 305 -6.94 4.75 7.31
CA LYS A 305 -5.59 4.26 7.63
C LYS A 305 -4.78 5.33 8.36
N THR A 306 -4.85 6.58 7.90
CA THR A 306 -4.19 7.72 8.53
C THR A 306 -4.64 7.88 9.99
N ILE A 307 -5.95 7.88 10.26
CA ILE A 307 -6.50 7.99 11.62
C ILE A 307 -6.03 6.82 12.48
N HIS A 308 -6.08 5.59 11.95
CA HIS A 308 -5.61 4.40 12.66
C HIS A 308 -4.13 4.51 13.06
N ILE A 309 -3.26 4.94 12.13
CA ILE A 309 -1.85 5.12 12.42
C ILE A 309 -1.62 6.27 13.40
N LYS A 310 -2.31 7.41 13.27
CA LYS A 310 -2.26 8.51 14.27
C LYS A 310 -2.56 8.00 15.67
N GLY A 311 -3.60 7.19 15.82
CA GLY A 311 -3.96 6.59 17.11
C GLY A 311 -2.83 5.75 17.70
N LYS A 312 -2.19 4.90 16.89
CA LYS A 312 -1.03 4.11 17.32
C LYS A 312 0.18 4.99 17.72
N LEU A 313 0.49 6.02 16.94
CA LEU A 313 1.58 6.94 17.24
C LEU A 313 1.33 7.70 18.56
N LEU A 314 0.10 8.18 18.78
CA LEU A 314 -0.30 8.85 20.02
C LEU A 314 -0.17 7.91 21.23
N LEU A 315 -0.65 6.67 21.13
CA LEU A 315 -0.49 5.67 22.19
C LEU A 315 0.99 5.37 22.49
N LYS A 316 1.82 5.26 21.43
CA LYS A 316 3.28 5.10 21.56
C LYS A 316 3.92 6.27 22.30
N LEU A 317 3.48 7.50 22.05
CA LEU A 317 3.98 8.71 22.71
C LEU A 317 3.47 8.81 24.15
N GLU A 318 2.21 8.44 24.40
CA GLU A 318 1.59 8.41 25.74
C GLU A 318 2.37 7.49 26.67
N VAL A 319 2.59 6.23 26.26
CA VAL A 319 3.35 5.25 27.05
C VAL A 319 4.76 5.74 27.36
N ARG A 320 5.41 6.44 26.41
CA ARG A 320 6.74 7.02 26.61
C ARG A 320 6.71 8.22 27.56
N PHE A 321 5.71 9.09 27.44
CA PHE A 321 5.53 10.22 28.34
C PHE A 321 5.31 9.75 29.77
N LEU A 322 4.40 8.79 29.99
CA LEU A 322 4.12 8.24 31.33
C LEU A 322 5.35 7.59 31.97
N LYS A 323 6.28 7.04 31.17
CA LYS A 323 7.54 6.46 31.67
C LYS A 323 8.62 7.50 31.96
N THR A 324 8.69 8.58 31.20
CA THR A 324 9.86 9.49 31.18
C THR A 324 9.57 10.89 31.71
N GLY A 325 8.32 11.33 31.69
CA GLY A 325 7.93 12.72 31.94
C GLY A 325 8.49 13.72 30.92
N ASN A 326 8.98 13.26 29.75
CA ASN A 326 9.64 14.12 28.78
C ASN A 326 8.65 15.11 28.14
N LYS A 327 8.78 16.39 28.50
CA LYS A 327 7.91 17.47 28.01
C LYS A 327 7.99 17.71 26.51
N SER A 328 9.10 17.35 25.85
CA SER A 328 9.22 17.50 24.39
C SER A 328 8.20 16.64 23.62
N ILE A 329 7.71 15.56 24.23
CA ILE A 329 6.63 14.73 23.67
C ILE A 329 5.35 15.55 23.55
N VAL A 330 4.99 16.25 24.61
CA VAL A 330 3.77 17.06 24.68
C VAL A 330 3.84 18.20 23.67
N GLU A 331 4.99 18.89 23.61
CA GLU A 331 5.23 19.95 22.64
C GLU A 331 5.14 19.44 21.20
N GLY A 332 5.65 18.24 20.93
CA GLY A 332 5.51 17.58 19.63
C GLY A 332 4.06 17.24 19.28
N VAL A 333 3.29 16.70 20.21
CA VAL A 333 1.87 16.40 20.00
C VAL A 333 1.06 17.68 19.76
N LEU A 334 1.34 18.75 20.50
CA LEU A 334 0.70 20.06 20.28
C LEU A 334 1.03 20.62 18.89
N LYS A 335 2.29 20.53 18.45
CA LYS A 335 2.70 20.94 17.10
C LYS A 335 2.03 20.12 16.00
N ALA A 336 1.83 18.82 16.21
CA ALA A 336 1.08 18.00 15.28
C ALA A 336 -0.40 18.42 15.25
N PHE A 337 -1.02 18.62 16.42
CA PHE A 337 -2.39 19.10 16.51
C PHE A 337 -2.61 20.45 15.82
N GLU A 338 -1.65 21.36 15.93
CA GLU A 338 -1.65 22.65 15.22
C GLU A 338 -1.73 22.53 13.70
N LYS A 339 -1.19 21.44 13.14
CA LYS A 339 -1.16 21.16 11.70
C LYS A 339 -2.37 20.39 11.20
N GLU A 340 -3.22 19.91 12.10
CA GLU A 340 -4.44 19.20 11.73
C GLU A 340 -5.34 20.11 10.90
N GLU A 341 -5.94 19.59 9.85
CA GLU A 341 -6.85 20.35 9.02
C GLU A 341 -8.27 20.16 9.57
N PHE A 342 -8.70 21.01 10.51
CA PHE A 342 -10.07 21.03 11.02
C PHE A 342 -10.94 22.07 10.29
N SER A 343 -12.09 21.64 9.79
CA SER A 343 -13.13 22.47 9.19
C SER A 343 -13.75 23.39 10.24
N LEU A 344 -13.85 24.68 9.92
CA LEU A 344 -14.41 25.71 10.82
C LEU A 344 -15.94 25.64 10.97
N TYR A 345 -16.64 24.96 10.06
CA TYR A 345 -18.10 25.05 9.97
C TYR A 345 -18.79 23.74 10.34
N LYS A 346 -18.35 22.63 9.74
CA LYS A 346 -18.98 21.33 9.93
C LYS A 346 -17.90 20.27 9.98
N HIS A 347 -17.74 19.69 11.16
CA HIS A 347 -16.80 18.60 11.35
C HIS A 347 -17.33 17.33 10.68
N ASP A 348 -16.51 16.71 9.83
CA ASP A 348 -16.79 15.37 9.32
C ASP A 348 -16.45 14.30 10.39
N LYS A 349 -16.86 13.05 10.13
CA LYS A 349 -16.63 11.95 11.08
C LYS A 349 -15.14 11.73 11.35
N SER A 350 -14.28 11.86 10.33
CA SER A 350 -12.84 11.67 10.45
C SER A 350 -12.18 12.74 11.34
N GLU A 351 -12.65 13.98 11.28
CA GLU A 351 -12.17 15.06 12.13
C GLU A 351 -12.51 14.82 13.59
N LEU A 352 -13.75 14.40 13.89
CA LEU A 352 -14.18 14.06 15.24
C LEU A 352 -13.41 12.86 15.80
N GLU A 353 -13.17 11.83 15.00
CA GLU A 353 -12.34 10.68 15.37
C GLU A 353 -10.90 11.13 15.67
N THR A 354 -10.32 11.97 14.82
CA THR A 354 -8.97 12.52 15.01
C THR A 354 -8.89 13.33 16.30
N ALA A 355 -9.82 14.27 16.53
CA ALA A 355 -9.87 15.07 17.75
C ALA A 355 -9.99 14.19 19.01
N THR A 356 -10.77 13.11 18.93
CA THR A 356 -10.94 12.16 20.03
C THR A 356 -9.63 11.44 20.39
N LEU A 357 -8.78 11.12 19.40
CA LEU A 357 -7.46 10.53 19.65
C LEU A 357 -6.55 11.48 20.45
N TYR A 358 -6.47 12.75 20.05
CA TYR A 358 -5.69 13.76 20.78
C TYR A 358 -6.25 14.02 22.19
N LYS A 359 -7.59 14.08 22.32
CA LYS A 359 -8.26 14.16 23.63
C LYS A 359 -7.86 13.00 24.54
N GLY A 360 -7.83 11.79 24.01
CA GLY A 360 -7.37 10.59 24.71
C GLY A 360 -5.95 10.78 25.26
N PHE A 361 -5.00 11.16 24.39
CA PHE A 361 -3.61 11.41 24.79
C PHE A 361 -3.49 12.41 25.95
N PHE A 362 -4.14 13.58 25.85
CA PHE A 362 -4.02 14.62 26.89
C PHE A 362 -4.68 14.24 28.21
N LYS A 363 -5.76 13.45 28.15
CA LYS A 363 -6.44 12.93 29.33
C LYS A 363 -5.58 11.91 30.06
N GLU A 364 -5.08 10.89 29.37
CA GLU A 364 -4.29 9.81 29.98
C GLU A 364 -2.93 10.29 30.50
N THR A 365 -2.39 11.38 29.92
CA THR A 365 -1.16 12.02 30.42
C THR A 365 -1.39 12.99 31.60
N ASN A 366 -2.63 13.18 32.06
CA ASN A 366 -3.02 14.14 33.11
C ASN A 366 -2.57 15.59 32.82
N LEU A 367 -2.57 15.99 31.55
CA LEU A 367 -2.13 17.32 31.12
C LEU A 367 -3.28 18.27 30.78
N THR A 368 -4.52 17.78 30.78
CA THR A 368 -5.72 18.52 30.38
C THR A 368 -5.82 19.90 31.01
N GLU A 369 -5.80 19.99 32.34
CA GLU A 369 -5.99 21.26 33.05
C GLU A 369 -4.85 22.26 32.74
N LYS A 370 -3.61 21.77 32.71
CA LYS A 370 -2.45 22.60 32.38
C LYS A 370 -2.57 23.18 30.97
N ILE A 371 -2.88 22.34 29.99
CA ILE A 371 -3.01 22.75 28.59
C ILE A 371 -4.16 23.76 28.44
N LEU A 372 -5.31 23.51 29.07
CA LEU A 372 -6.43 24.45 29.05
C LEU A 372 -6.05 25.80 29.64
N ASN A 373 -5.37 25.83 30.78
CA ASN A 373 -4.90 27.08 31.38
C ASN A 373 -3.91 27.82 30.48
N ASP A 374 -2.98 27.12 29.85
CA ASP A 374 -2.02 27.70 28.91
C ASP A 374 -2.77 28.32 27.70
N GLU A 375 -3.74 27.61 27.12
CA GLU A 375 -4.53 28.11 25.98
C GLU A 375 -5.46 29.28 26.37
N PHE A 376 -6.10 29.24 27.54
CA PHE A 376 -6.87 30.38 28.05
C PHE A 376 -6.01 31.63 28.21
N MET A 377 -4.81 31.50 28.76
CA MET A 377 -3.88 32.61 28.95
C MET A 377 -3.41 33.22 27.63
N VAL A 378 -3.19 32.40 26.60
CA VAL A 378 -2.85 32.89 25.25
C VAL A 378 -3.99 33.74 24.69
N TRP A 379 -5.24 33.32 24.89
CA TRP A 379 -6.42 34.01 24.38
C TRP A 379 -6.79 35.28 25.16
N GLU A 380 -6.57 35.31 26.46
CA GLU A 380 -6.87 36.49 27.27
C GLU A 380 -5.88 37.63 27.02
N ASN A 381 -4.61 37.29 26.77
CA ASN A 381 -3.50 38.22 26.54
C ASN A 381 -3.39 38.75 25.10
N GLN A 382 -4.48 38.79 24.34
CA GLN A 382 -4.62 39.29 22.95
C GLN A 382 -4.08 40.72 22.66
N ALA A 383 -3.45 41.40 23.62
CA ALA A 383 -2.89 42.75 23.47
C ALA A 383 -1.59 42.83 22.65
N SER A 384 -1.01 41.72 22.18
CA SER A 384 0.27 41.72 21.47
C SER A 384 0.27 40.83 20.22
N ASN A 385 -0.04 41.39 19.04
CA ASN A 385 0.37 41.00 17.67
C ASN A 385 0.52 39.50 17.26
N ASN A 386 0.08 38.54 18.05
CA ASN A 386 0.29 37.12 17.80
C ASN A 386 -0.84 36.59 16.93
N LYS A 387 -0.46 36.03 15.77
CA LYS A 387 -1.37 35.35 14.86
C LYS A 387 -1.98 34.14 15.58
N ILE A 388 -3.29 34.18 15.81
CA ILE A 388 -4.04 33.08 16.45
C ILE A 388 -3.95 31.83 15.57
N ASN A 389 -3.59 30.69 16.17
CA ASN A 389 -3.73 29.39 15.53
C ASN A 389 -5.12 28.83 15.89
N TYR A 390 -6.05 28.87 14.92
CA TYR A 390 -7.43 28.41 15.10
C TYR A 390 -7.53 26.92 15.48
N ASN A 391 -6.57 26.09 15.07
CA ASN A 391 -6.57 24.69 15.50
C ASN A 391 -6.32 24.60 17.00
N ARG A 392 -5.38 25.36 17.56
CA ARG A 392 -5.16 25.37 19.03
C ARG A 392 -6.38 25.82 19.82
N GLU A 393 -7.19 26.73 19.27
CA GLU A 393 -8.45 27.12 19.90
C GLU A 393 -9.36 25.91 20.14
N LEU A 394 -9.39 24.94 19.22
CA LEU A 394 -10.19 23.73 19.35
C LEU A 394 -9.78 22.85 20.54
N LEU A 395 -8.56 23.00 21.10
CA LEU A 395 -8.19 22.31 22.34
C LEU A 395 -9.12 22.67 23.50
N ILE A 396 -9.59 23.92 23.56
CA ILE A 396 -10.47 24.38 24.63
C ILE A 396 -11.80 23.61 24.64
N PRO A 397 -12.65 23.67 23.60
CA PRO A 397 -13.90 22.93 23.56
C PRO A 397 -13.68 21.40 23.46
N LEU A 398 -12.52 20.93 23.01
CA LEU A 398 -12.21 19.50 22.98
C LEU A 398 -11.94 18.93 24.38
N LEU A 399 -11.16 19.64 25.18
CA LEU A 399 -10.64 19.19 26.47
C LEU A 399 -11.47 19.66 27.67
N ASN A 400 -12.32 20.69 27.50
CA ASN A 400 -13.08 21.25 28.61
C ASN A 400 -13.93 20.20 29.34
N THR A 401 -13.90 20.27 30.66
CA THR A 401 -14.81 19.53 31.54
C THR A 401 -15.84 20.49 32.12
N GLU A 402 -16.89 19.96 32.75
CA GLU A 402 -17.89 20.80 33.42
C GLU A 402 -17.23 21.71 34.48
N ASP A 403 -16.39 21.14 35.35
CA ASP A 403 -15.79 21.87 36.45
C ASP A 403 -14.87 23.00 35.96
N ILE A 404 -13.96 22.70 35.02
CA ILE A 404 -13.04 23.69 34.45
C ILE A 404 -13.80 24.80 33.72
N PHE A 405 -14.84 24.44 32.96
CA PHE A 405 -15.67 25.41 32.25
C PHE A 405 -16.39 26.35 33.22
N ILE A 406 -17.00 25.81 34.29
CA ILE A 406 -17.73 26.60 35.28
C ILE A 406 -16.79 27.50 36.09
N ASP A 407 -15.61 27.01 36.46
CA ASP A 407 -14.61 27.81 37.16
C ASP A 407 -14.08 28.94 36.29
N LYS A 408 -13.83 28.67 35.00
CA LYS A 408 -13.45 29.71 34.04
C LYS A 408 -14.57 30.71 33.79
N MET A 409 -15.82 30.26 33.69
CA MET A 409 -16.98 31.15 33.57
C MET A 409 -17.06 32.12 34.76
N LYS A 410 -16.84 31.62 35.98
CA LYS A 410 -16.88 32.41 37.20
C LYS A 410 -15.69 33.36 37.36
N SER A 411 -14.61 33.21 36.59
CA SER A 411 -13.52 34.19 36.60
C SER A 411 -13.87 35.50 35.88
N PHE A 412 -14.92 35.50 35.06
CA PHE A 412 -15.43 36.70 34.41
C PHE A 412 -16.51 37.39 35.26
N ASP A 413 -16.58 38.73 35.18
CA ASP A 413 -17.69 39.48 35.76
C ASP A 413 -18.99 39.13 35.04
N LYS A 414 -20.11 39.09 35.78
CA LYS A 414 -21.44 38.75 35.21
C LYS A 414 -21.89 39.73 34.12
N ASN A 415 -21.30 40.93 34.06
CA ASN A 415 -21.57 41.94 33.03
C ASN A 415 -20.50 42.01 31.95
N ASP A 416 -19.51 41.11 31.94
CA ASP A 416 -18.46 41.07 30.92
C ASP A 416 -18.98 40.45 29.61
N ILE A 417 -19.28 41.31 28.64
CA ILE A 417 -19.74 40.93 27.30
C ILE A 417 -18.67 40.11 26.57
N ARG A 418 -17.38 40.43 26.72
CA ARG A 418 -16.28 39.69 26.07
C ARG A 418 -16.19 38.29 26.67
N GLY A 419 -16.23 38.20 28.00
CA GLY A 419 -16.27 36.93 28.73
C GLY A 419 -17.43 36.03 28.25
N TYR A 420 -18.62 36.58 28.07
CA TYR A 420 -19.76 35.82 27.53
C TYR A 420 -19.50 35.23 26.15
N TYR A 421 -18.99 36.03 25.20
CA TYR A 421 -18.71 35.52 23.85
C TYR A 421 -17.60 34.46 23.85
N LEU A 422 -16.55 34.65 24.66
CA LEU A 422 -15.50 33.64 24.85
C LEU A 422 -16.06 32.34 25.45
N MET A 423 -16.92 32.41 26.47
CA MET A 423 -17.50 31.19 27.03
C MET A 423 -18.38 30.43 26.02
N LYS A 424 -19.00 31.10 25.05
CA LYS A 424 -19.74 30.43 23.97
C LYS A 424 -18.83 29.72 22.97
N THR A 425 -17.62 30.22 22.72
CA THR A 425 -16.63 29.52 21.88
C THR A 425 -15.97 28.36 22.63
N TYR A 426 -15.87 28.45 23.96
CA TYR A 426 -15.27 27.42 24.82
C TYR A 426 -16.19 26.24 25.15
N LEU A 427 -17.43 26.25 24.65
CA LEU A 427 -18.41 25.20 24.90
C LEU A 427 -17.93 23.84 24.39
N PRO A 428 -18.04 22.76 25.19
CA PRO A 428 -17.57 21.45 24.78
C PRO A 428 -18.18 20.95 23.47
N LEU A 429 -17.42 20.13 22.74
CA LEU A 429 -17.91 19.44 21.54
C LEU A 429 -18.91 18.30 21.86
N ASP A 430 -18.96 17.84 23.12
CA ASP A 430 -19.94 16.87 23.60
C ASP A 430 -21.33 17.53 23.72
N GLU A 431 -22.27 17.17 22.84
CA GLU A 431 -23.58 17.83 22.75
C GLU A 431 -24.40 17.83 24.05
N PRO A 432 -24.51 16.71 24.81
CA PRO A 432 -25.18 16.72 26.10
C PRO A 432 -24.57 17.73 27.09
N LEU A 433 -23.23 17.74 27.21
CA LEU A 433 -22.53 18.67 28.09
C LEU A 433 -22.63 20.11 27.58
N ARG A 434 -22.55 20.31 26.27
CA ARG A 434 -22.68 21.60 25.60
C ARG A 434 -24.01 22.27 25.91
N VAL A 435 -25.12 21.56 25.77
CA VAL A 435 -26.46 22.10 26.04
C VAL A 435 -26.59 22.51 27.51
N LYS A 436 -26.11 21.67 28.42
CA LYS A 436 -26.10 21.94 29.86
C LYS A 436 -25.29 23.20 30.19
N LEU A 437 -24.08 23.32 29.66
CA LEU A 437 -23.19 24.43 29.93
C LEU A 437 -23.63 25.72 29.24
N LEU A 438 -24.23 25.65 28.06
CA LEU A 438 -24.83 26.81 27.40
C LEU A 438 -25.93 27.40 28.29
N ALA A 439 -26.80 26.58 28.87
CA ALA A 439 -27.80 27.05 29.81
C ALA A 439 -27.17 27.75 31.03
N ALA A 440 -26.05 27.23 31.54
CA ALA A 440 -25.31 27.86 32.65
C ALA A 440 -24.70 29.22 32.26
N VAL A 441 -24.11 29.34 31.07
CA VAL A 441 -23.59 30.62 30.53
C VAL A 441 -24.72 31.64 30.44
N GLU A 442 -25.84 31.24 29.84
CA GLU A 442 -27.00 32.11 29.61
C GLU A 442 -27.63 32.60 30.93
N GLN A 443 -27.51 31.83 32.02
CA GLN A 443 -27.96 32.20 33.36
C GLN A 443 -26.95 33.06 34.14
N TYR A 444 -25.65 32.83 33.96
CA TYR A 444 -24.61 33.51 34.73
C TYR A 444 -24.42 34.97 34.29
N PHE A 445 -24.39 35.22 32.97
CA PHE A 445 -24.15 36.55 32.43
C PHE A 445 -25.46 37.36 32.36
N THR A 446 -25.51 38.48 33.10
CA THR A 446 -26.73 39.26 33.36
C THR A 446 -26.77 40.61 32.65
N PHE A 447 -25.80 40.92 31.78
CA PHE A 447 -25.79 42.20 31.07
C PHE A 447 -27.08 42.38 30.24
N GLN A 448 -27.54 43.63 30.12
CA GLN A 448 -28.64 43.95 29.21
C GLN A 448 -28.22 43.61 27.79
N ARG A 449 -28.62 42.43 27.34
CA ARG A 449 -28.64 42.10 25.91
C ARG A 449 -29.48 43.18 25.28
N HIS A 450 -28.85 44.09 24.56
CA HIS A 450 -29.60 44.85 23.57
C HIS A 450 -30.27 43.76 22.75
N LYS A 451 -31.61 43.71 22.79
CA LYS A 451 -32.33 42.78 21.93
C LYS A 451 -31.75 43.03 20.54
N LEU A 452 -31.13 42.00 19.96
CA LEU A 452 -30.78 41.94 18.54
C LEU A 452 -32.08 41.91 17.71
N THR A 453 -33.08 42.72 18.07
CA THR A 453 -34.31 42.85 17.30
C THR A 453 -34.13 43.75 16.10
N ASN A 454 -32.97 44.39 15.90
CA ASN A 454 -32.81 45.33 14.80
C ASN A 454 -31.53 45.22 13.97
N TRP A 455 -30.61 44.26 14.17
CA TRP A 455 -29.53 44.12 13.17
C TRP A 455 -30.08 43.54 11.86
N ASP A 456 -30.88 42.47 11.96
CA ASP A 456 -31.60 41.93 10.81
C ASP A 456 -32.56 42.98 10.24
N VAL A 457 -33.33 43.73 11.06
CA VAL A 457 -34.29 44.73 10.54
C VAL A 457 -33.64 46.00 9.97
N GLU A 458 -32.53 46.49 10.55
CA GLU A 458 -31.82 47.68 10.03
C GLU A 458 -31.04 47.36 8.75
N ASN A 459 -30.44 46.16 8.64
CA ASN A 459 -29.62 45.78 7.49
C ASN A 459 -30.37 44.93 6.45
N GLN A 460 -31.59 44.43 6.73
CA GLN A 460 -32.43 43.77 5.72
C GLN A 460 -32.64 44.72 4.54
N LYS A 461 -32.84 46.01 4.80
CA LYS A 461 -33.00 47.01 3.75
C LYS A 461 -31.77 47.13 2.86
N ASP A 462 -30.57 47.10 3.42
CA ASP A 462 -29.32 47.18 2.65
C ASP A 462 -29.02 45.87 1.91
N PHE A 463 -29.35 44.73 2.51
CA PHE A 463 -29.24 43.41 1.88
C PHE A 463 -30.25 43.24 0.72
N ASP A 464 -31.50 43.67 0.94
CA ASP A 464 -32.57 43.69 -0.07
C ASP A 464 -32.24 44.70 -1.19
N LEU A 465 -31.56 45.82 -0.88
CA LEU A 465 -31.07 46.78 -1.89
C LEU A 465 -30.00 46.16 -2.79
N VAL A 466 -29.08 45.38 -2.23
CA VAL A 466 -28.03 44.66 -2.98
C VAL A 466 -28.63 43.53 -3.84
N LEU A 467 -29.71 42.90 -3.36
CA LEU A 467 -30.42 41.85 -4.09
C LEU A 467 -31.44 42.39 -5.11
N ASN A 468 -31.84 43.66 -5.01
CA ASN A 468 -32.67 44.35 -5.99
C ASN A 468 -31.80 45.15 -6.99
N TYR A 469 -31.27 44.43 -7.98
CA TYR A 469 -30.30 44.92 -8.97
C TYR A 469 -30.68 46.23 -9.68
N GLU A 470 -31.97 46.44 -9.95
CA GLU A 470 -32.49 47.65 -10.63
C GLU A 470 -32.42 48.91 -9.76
N GLU A 471 -32.49 48.76 -8.43
CA GLU A 471 -32.46 49.87 -7.47
C GLU A 471 -31.03 50.24 -7.08
N PHE A 472 -30.15 49.23 -6.94
CA PHE A 472 -28.72 49.42 -6.67
C PHE A 472 -28.03 50.28 -7.75
N LYS A 473 -28.39 50.11 -9.02
CA LYS A 473 -27.76 50.80 -10.15
C LYS A 473 -28.08 52.30 -10.24
N LYS A 474 -29.07 52.79 -9.49
CA LYS A 474 -29.52 54.20 -9.50
C LYS A 474 -28.88 55.06 -8.41
N LYS A 475 -28.17 54.45 -7.46
CA LYS A 475 -27.26 55.13 -6.51
C LYS A 475 -25.83 54.95 -7.00
#